data_AF-A0A2A4QS72-F1
#
_entry.id   AF-A0A2A4QS72-F1
#
_cell.length_a   1.000
_cell.length_b   1.000
_cell.length_c   1.000
_cell.angle_alpha   90.00
_cell.angle_beta   90.00
_cell.angle_gamma   90.00
#
_symmetry.space_group_name_H-M   'P 1'
#
loop_
_entity.id
_entity.type
_entity.pdbx_description
1 polymer ?
#
loop_
_entity_poly.entity_id
_entity_poly.type
_entity_poly.pdbx_seq_one_letter_code
_entity_poly.pdbx_strand_id
1 'polypeptide(L)'
;MGPTPIVHFVFPGGATTGRHHAALMLRNVGPIQSVMRIDPRTLPFFVAFAAAACAPFQAEVPGSAPAAAHVPIEQSVVHGAAPEGPSELGKAPEGSTEAQRLALWWVNTYREQAGLGPVGQLTALNEAARDHADYVLMHPDVYDVQGLSVHEQLPDHEGYSGSRFWERMEAAGYDGHPFREVIAYQSTPEGAVAHWMETVYHRLPIIHPSARHIGYAQARIGSSRINVLDLGSGEYAAPKTANGIAWPTPGAFDVPLSWDGLESPKPQAPPNGYPSGPVITLTFGLDAAFEVIEHTIIDVTDDTAADTAADTVDADRALPHVLLTPENDPHLKGESAIALYTHDPLHAGRTYEVRVMGILDGATYERSWTFSTRESASCDVHSQDCGPGKGCYATSAGAPVCAWAGDRAEGHPCGYQNDCGAGLTCVGQVCRRYCSTVASADSAVFDAAQACSATCGGGHSKLNVAGEVGACKI
;
A
#
# COMPACT_ATOMS: atom_id res chain seq x y z
N MET A 1 18.88 -53.62 4.03
CA MET A 1 19.90 -54.36 4.79
C MET A 1 21.26 -53.72 4.53
N GLY A 2 21.90 -53.16 5.57
CA GLY A 2 23.30 -52.71 5.62
C GLY A 2 23.60 -51.26 5.19
N PRO A 3 24.50 -50.53 5.89
CA PRO A 3 24.41 -50.20 7.32
C PRO A 3 24.57 -48.69 7.62
N THR A 4 23.99 -48.27 8.73
CA THR A 4 24.05 -46.94 9.36
C THR A 4 25.40 -46.69 10.05
N PRO A 5 25.93 -45.46 10.09
CA PRO A 5 26.88 -45.03 11.10
C PRO A 5 26.17 -44.20 12.20
N ILE A 6 26.26 -44.71 13.43
CA ILE A 6 25.94 -44.01 14.67
C ILE A 6 27.20 -43.21 15.08
N VAL A 7 27.04 -41.92 15.37
CA VAL A 7 28.05 -41.14 16.09
C VAL A 7 27.39 -40.53 17.31
N HIS A 8 27.79 -41.01 18.49
CA HIS A 8 27.51 -40.38 19.77
C HIS A 8 28.53 -39.27 20.00
N PHE A 9 28.08 -38.06 20.41
CA PHE A 9 28.89 -37.19 21.24
C PHE A 9 28.08 -36.58 22.37
N VAL A 10 28.75 -36.55 23.52
CA VAL A 10 28.31 -36.26 24.87
C VAL A 10 28.35 -34.75 25.13
N PHE A 11 27.31 -34.23 25.79
CA PHE A 11 27.28 -32.87 26.35
C PHE A 11 28.16 -32.75 27.61
N PRO A 12 28.80 -31.59 27.81
CA PRO A 12 28.95 -31.04 29.14
C PRO A 12 28.19 -29.70 29.24
N GLY A 13 27.41 -29.57 30.31
CA GLY A 13 26.76 -28.31 30.68
C GLY A 13 27.73 -27.28 31.26
N GLY A 14 27.29 -26.02 31.28
CA GLY A 14 27.97 -24.93 31.97
C GLY A 14 27.61 -23.58 31.40
N ALA A 15 26.84 -22.81 32.17
CA ALA A 15 26.36 -21.47 31.85
C ALA A 15 27.50 -20.47 31.56
N THR A 16 27.28 -19.53 30.65
CA THR A 16 27.63 -18.10 30.84
C THR A 16 26.96 -17.24 29.76
N THR A 17 26.53 -16.08 30.22
CA THR A 17 26.04 -14.90 29.48
C THR A 17 27.03 -14.40 28.42
N GLY A 18 26.55 -13.96 27.26
CA GLY A 18 27.37 -13.22 26.31
C GLY A 18 26.63 -12.80 25.03
N ARG A 19 26.26 -11.52 24.96
CA ARG A 19 25.89 -10.83 23.72
C ARG A 19 27.04 -10.91 22.73
N HIS A 20 26.79 -11.31 21.48
CA HIS A 20 27.65 -10.93 20.36
C HIS A 20 26.82 -10.63 19.11
N HIS A 21 26.92 -9.36 18.69
CA HIS A 21 26.72 -8.94 17.32
C HIS A 21 27.66 -9.74 16.40
N ALA A 22 27.13 -10.25 15.30
CA ALA A 22 27.92 -10.70 14.16
C ALA A 22 27.46 -9.94 12.92
N ALA A 23 28.23 -8.92 12.56
CA ALA A 23 28.19 -8.29 11.26
C ALA A 23 28.78 -9.26 10.23
N LEU A 24 27.96 -9.68 9.25
CA LEU A 24 28.44 -10.47 8.13
C LEU A 24 28.90 -9.53 7.01
N MET A 25 30.20 -9.27 6.97
CA MET A 25 30.87 -8.77 5.77
C MET A 25 30.97 -9.92 4.76
N LEU A 26 30.31 -9.78 3.60
CA LEU A 26 30.61 -10.61 2.43
C LEU A 26 31.40 -9.81 1.40
N ARG A 27 32.56 -10.39 1.07
CA ARG A 27 33.59 -9.87 0.19
C ARG A 27 33.20 -10.00 -1.28
N ASN A 28 33.54 -8.96 -2.04
CA ASN A 28 33.65 -8.94 -3.49
C ASN A 28 34.42 -10.14 -4.06
N VAL A 29 33.84 -10.79 -5.08
CA VAL A 29 34.56 -11.60 -6.05
C VAL A 29 34.13 -11.12 -7.45
N GLY A 30 35.11 -10.65 -8.23
CA GLY A 30 34.91 -10.10 -9.57
C GLY A 30 34.66 -11.16 -10.66
N PRO A 31 34.40 -10.71 -11.90
CA PRO A 31 33.74 -11.51 -12.93
C PRO A 31 34.71 -12.41 -13.71
N ILE A 32 34.24 -13.63 -14.00
CA ILE A 32 34.87 -14.55 -14.96
C ILE A 32 34.29 -14.24 -16.34
N GLN A 33 35.13 -13.75 -17.24
CA GLN A 33 34.83 -13.62 -18.67
C GLN A 33 34.81 -15.00 -19.32
N SER A 34 33.77 -15.31 -20.08
CA SER A 34 33.78 -16.40 -21.05
C SER A 34 33.25 -15.89 -22.38
N VAL A 35 34.15 -15.86 -23.36
CA VAL A 35 33.97 -15.40 -24.72
C VAL A 35 33.41 -16.57 -25.54
N MET A 36 32.19 -16.44 -26.05
CA MET A 36 31.64 -17.37 -27.04
C MET A 36 31.80 -16.79 -28.45
N ARG A 37 32.57 -17.49 -29.28
CA ARG A 37 32.81 -17.17 -30.69
C ARG A 37 31.61 -17.58 -31.54
N ILE A 38 31.17 -16.69 -32.43
CA ILE A 38 30.22 -16.96 -33.51
C ILE A 38 31.03 -17.35 -34.76
N ASP A 39 30.69 -18.48 -35.39
CA ASP A 39 31.24 -18.92 -36.68
C ASP A 39 30.13 -18.84 -37.75
N PRO A 40 30.33 -18.12 -38.87
CA PRO A 40 29.33 -17.95 -39.92
C PRO A 40 29.59 -18.91 -41.09
N ARG A 41 28.59 -19.71 -41.48
CA ARG A 41 28.39 -20.26 -42.84
C ARG A 41 27.29 -21.32 -42.81
N THR A 42 26.17 -21.08 -43.50
CA THR A 42 25.67 -21.89 -44.63
C THR A 42 24.27 -21.42 -45.04
N LEU A 43 24.20 -20.77 -46.20
CA LEU A 43 23.06 -20.72 -47.13
C LEU A 43 23.33 -21.78 -48.22
N PRO A 44 22.31 -22.40 -48.89
CA PRO A 44 21.68 -21.72 -50.03
C PRO A 44 20.20 -22.06 -50.39
N PHE A 45 19.57 -21.07 -51.05
CA PHE A 45 18.63 -21.11 -52.19
C PHE A 45 17.32 -21.94 -52.17
N PHE A 46 16.16 -21.29 -52.37
CA PHE A 46 15.57 -21.03 -53.71
C PHE A 46 14.42 -20.00 -53.68
N VAL A 47 14.22 -19.41 -54.86
CA VAL A 47 13.41 -18.24 -55.27
C VAL A 47 11.95 -18.59 -55.58
N ALA A 48 11.01 -17.67 -55.31
CA ALA A 48 9.85 -17.42 -56.19
C ALA A 48 9.33 -15.97 -56.05
N PHE A 49 9.38 -15.24 -57.16
CA PHE A 49 8.82 -13.91 -57.39
C PHE A 49 7.31 -13.97 -57.66
N ALA A 50 6.55 -12.98 -57.21
CA ALA A 50 5.33 -12.52 -57.88
C ALA A 50 5.19 -11.00 -57.73
N ALA A 51 5.13 -10.32 -58.86
CA ALA A 51 4.95 -8.88 -59.01
C ALA A 51 3.50 -8.58 -59.43
N ALA A 52 2.92 -7.49 -58.90
CA ALA A 52 1.79 -6.77 -59.48
C ALA A 52 1.89 -5.31 -58.98
N ALA A 53 2.43 -4.40 -59.80
CA ALA A 53 1.71 -3.56 -60.77
C ALA A 53 1.17 -2.26 -60.15
N CYS A 54 1.91 -1.18 -60.38
CA CYS A 54 1.50 0.21 -60.14
C CYS A 54 0.41 0.65 -61.13
N ALA A 55 -0.58 1.39 -60.63
CA ALA A 55 -1.34 2.37 -61.40
C ALA A 55 -1.60 3.62 -60.51
N PRO A 56 -1.62 4.84 -61.08
CA PRO A 56 -1.59 6.08 -60.31
C PRO A 56 -3.00 6.48 -59.88
N PHE A 57 -3.18 6.86 -58.61
CA PHE A 57 -4.41 7.50 -58.15
C PHE A 57 -4.14 8.98 -57.90
N GLN A 58 -4.86 9.80 -58.66
CA GLN A 58 -4.78 11.25 -58.64
C GLN A 58 -5.39 11.81 -57.35
N ALA A 59 -4.79 12.89 -56.89
CA ALA A 59 -5.23 13.66 -55.73
C ALA A 59 -6.59 14.34 -56.00
N GLU A 60 -7.53 14.13 -55.08
CA GLU A 60 -8.63 15.06 -54.83
C GLU A 60 -8.55 15.47 -53.37
N VAL A 61 -8.49 16.79 -53.15
CA VAL A 61 -8.53 17.44 -51.84
C VAL A 61 -10.00 17.70 -51.50
N PRO A 62 -10.55 17.16 -50.40
CA PRO A 62 -11.76 17.69 -49.82
C PRO A 62 -11.45 18.47 -48.54
N GLY A 63 -11.82 19.75 -48.57
CA GLY A 63 -12.39 20.53 -47.47
C GLY A 63 -11.77 20.39 -46.07
N SER A 64 -11.12 21.47 -45.65
CA SER A 64 -10.95 21.90 -44.25
C SER A 64 -12.01 21.34 -43.28
N ALA A 65 -11.59 20.42 -42.41
CA ALA A 65 -12.34 20.05 -41.22
C ALA A 65 -12.42 21.26 -40.27
N PRO A 66 -13.57 21.50 -39.61
CA PRO A 66 -13.66 22.56 -38.62
C PRO A 66 -12.82 22.19 -37.39
N ALA A 67 -12.21 23.22 -36.78
CA ALA A 67 -11.46 23.10 -35.54
C ALA A 67 -12.27 22.34 -34.47
N ALA A 68 -11.62 21.37 -33.82
CA ALA A 68 -12.17 20.68 -32.67
C ALA A 68 -12.49 21.72 -31.58
N ALA A 69 -13.78 21.94 -31.34
CA ALA A 69 -14.24 22.74 -30.23
C ALA A 69 -13.82 22.04 -28.93
N HIS A 70 -13.05 22.73 -28.10
CA HIS A 70 -12.87 22.36 -26.70
C HIS A 70 -14.26 22.33 -26.04
N VAL A 71 -14.73 21.13 -25.69
CA VAL A 71 -15.90 20.96 -24.83
C VAL A 71 -15.39 20.87 -23.40
N PRO A 72 -15.66 21.86 -22.53
CA PRO A 72 -15.34 21.75 -21.12
C PRO A 72 -16.26 20.68 -20.52
N ILE A 73 -15.67 19.61 -20.00
CA ILE A 73 -16.40 18.53 -19.35
C ILE A 73 -16.65 18.96 -17.90
N GLU A 74 -17.77 19.64 -17.65
CA GLU A 74 -18.36 19.67 -16.31
C GLU A 74 -18.81 18.26 -15.95
N GLN A 75 -18.34 17.76 -14.81
CA GLN A 75 -18.74 16.47 -14.25
C GLN A 75 -20.23 16.49 -13.89
N SER A 76 -21.09 16.03 -14.80
CA SER A 76 -22.45 15.66 -14.44
C SER A 76 -22.46 14.21 -13.95
N VAL A 77 -22.70 14.04 -12.65
CA VAL A 77 -22.89 12.73 -12.02
C VAL A 77 -24.21 12.16 -12.51
N VAL A 78 -24.16 11.29 -13.52
CA VAL A 78 -25.32 10.49 -13.93
C VAL A 78 -25.51 9.39 -12.89
N HIS A 79 -26.46 9.61 -11.99
CA HIS A 79 -26.94 8.58 -11.06
C HIS A 79 -27.71 7.52 -11.87
N GLY A 80 -27.06 6.42 -12.19
CA GLY A 80 -27.73 5.21 -12.66
C GLY A 80 -28.71 4.71 -11.58
N ALA A 81 -29.93 4.34 -11.98
CA ALA A 81 -30.95 3.85 -11.07
C ALA A 81 -30.49 2.60 -10.32
N ALA A 82 -30.67 2.60 -9.00
CA ALA A 82 -30.31 1.51 -8.10
C ALA A 82 -31.27 0.30 -8.23
N PRO A 83 -30.79 -0.95 -8.16
CA PRO A 83 -31.66 -2.11 -8.01
C PRO A 83 -32.36 -2.10 -6.64
N GLU A 84 -33.64 -2.49 -6.63
CA GLU A 84 -34.49 -2.54 -5.44
C GLU A 84 -34.21 -3.80 -4.58
N GLY A 85 -33.64 -3.59 -3.40
CA GLY A 85 -33.46 -4.53 -2.29
C GLY A 85 -32.72 -3.82 -1.14
N PRO A 86 -32.84 -4.24 0.14
CA PRO A 86 -32.05 -3.62 1.20
C PRO A 86 -30.56 -3.80 0.90
N SER A 87 -29.87 -2.71 0.57
CA SER A 87 -28.45 -2.74 0.29
C SER A 87 -27.67 -3.07 1.57
N GLU A 88 -27.07 -4.26 1.61
CA GLU A 88 -26.07 -4.68 2.61
C GLU A 88 -24.74 -3.93 2.43
N LEU A 89 -24.56 -3.23 1.30
CA LEU A 89 -23.38 -2.39 1.08
C LEU A 89 -23.33 -1.24 2.09
N GLY A 90 -22.15 -0.99 2.64
CA GLY A 90 -21.91 0.02 3.68
C GLY A 90 -22.29 -0.42 5.09
N LYS A 91 -22.75 -1.65 5.31
CA LYS A 91 -23.18 -2.15 6.62
C LYS A 91 -22.32 -3.30 7.11
N ALA A 92 -22.12 -3.32 8.43
CA ALA A 92 -21.57 -4.45 9.16
C ALA A 92 -22.72 -5.31 9.72
N PRO A 93 -22.60 -6.64 9.72
CA PRO A 93 -23.59 -7.52 10.34
C PRO A 93 -23.76 -7.23 11.82
N GLU A 94 -24.95 -7.53 12.35
CA GLU A 94 -25.18 -7.52 13.79
C GLU A 94 -24.20 -8.45 14.50
N GLY A 95 -23.64 -8.03 15.64
CA GLY A 95 -22.64 -8.80 16.38
C GLY A 95 -21.21 -8.68 15.87
N SER A 96 -20.95 -7.91 14.80
CA SER A 96 -19.58 -7.61 14.36
C SER A 96 -18.75 -7.01 15.51
N THR A 97 -17.46 -7.30 15.54
CA THR A 97 -16.54 -6.70 16.53
C THR A 97 -16.27 -5.23 16.20
N GLU A 98 -15.68 -4.50 17.14
CA GLU A 98 -15.22 -3.13 16.86
C GLU A 98 -14.17 -3.11 15.75
N ALA A 99 -13.23 -4.06 15.77
CA ALA A 99 -12.20 -4.17 14.75
C ALA A 99 -12.78 -4.41 13.35
N GLN A 100 -13.81 -5.25 13.24
CA GLN A 100 -14.56 -5.49 12.00
C GLN A 100 -15.27 -4.23 11.49
N ARG A 101 -15.93 -3.48 12.37
CA ARG A 101 -16.57 -2.21 11.99
C ARG A 101 -15.57 -1.16 11.55
N LEU A 102 -14.45 -1.03 12.25
CA LEU A 102 -13.39 -0.07 11.91
C LEU A 102 -12.74 -0.41 10.57
N ALA A 103 -12.44 -1.69 10.30
CA ALA A 103 -11.92 -2.11 9.01
C ALA A 103 -12.89 -1.81 7.86
N LEU A 104 -14.19 -2.12 8.04
CA LEU A 104 -15.22 -1.78 7.05
C LEU A 104 -15.30 -0.28 6.81
N TRP A 105 -15.28 0.53 7.88
CA TRP A 105 -15.33 1.98 7.78
C TRP A 105 -14.14 2.50 6.96
N TRP A 106 -12.92 2.11 7.30
CA TRP A 106 -11.72 2.57 6.57
C TRP A 106 -11.68 2.09 5.12
N VAL A 107 -12.05 0.84 4.83
CA VAL A 107 -12.15 0.34 3.47
C VAL A 107 -13.13 1.21 2.66
N ASN A 108 -14.31 1.49 3.22
CA ASN A 108 -15.31 2.32 2.53
C ASN A 108 -14.89 3.78 2.40
N THR A 109 -14.17 4.34 3.36
CA THR A 109 -13.57 5.69 3.25
C THR A 109 -12.63 5.78 2.05
N TYR A 110 -11.73 4.80 1.89
CA TYR A 110 -10.80 4.79 0.74
C TYR A 110 -11.50 4.54 -0.59
N ARG A 111 -12.52 3.67 -0.59
CA ARG A 111 -13.34 3.43 -1.78
C ARG A 111 -14.12 4.67 -2.21
N GLU A 112 -14.71 5.40 -1.25
CA GLU A 112 -15.40 6.66 -1.52
C GLU A 112 -14.44 7.70 -2.11
N GLN A 113 -13.25 7.86 -1.54
CA GLN A 113 -12.20 8.74 -2.09
C GLN A 113 -11.85 8.35 -3.54
N ALA A 114 -11.78 7.06 -3.83
CA ALA A 114 -11.51 6.52 -5.16
C ALA A 114 -12.71 6.62 -6.13
N GLY A 115 -13.84 7.20 -5.71
CA GLY A 115 -15.05 7.33 -6.52
C GLY A 115 -15.83 6.02 -6.68
N LEU A 116 -15.63 5.06 -5.77
CA LEU A 116 -16.27 3.76 -5.78
C LEU A 116 -17.40 3.68 -4.75
N GLY A 117 -18.40 2.85 -5.06
CA GLY A 117 -19.43 2.50 -4.09
C GLY A 117 -18.89 1.65 -2.93
N PRO A 118 -19.56 1.69 -1.77
CA PRO A 118 -19.13 0.94 -0.60
C PRO A 118 -19.23 -0.57 -0.82
N VAL A 119 -18.44 -1.33 -0.08
CA VAL A 119 -18.63 -2.78 0.14
C VAL A 119 -19.49 -3.02 1.38
N GLY A 120 -20.16 -4.16 1.43
CA GLY A 120 -20.81 -4.69 2.63
C GLY A 120 -19.89 -5.65 3.36
N GLN A 121 -20.04 -5.79 4.67
CA GLN A 121 -19.35 -6.84 5.43
C GLN A 121 -20.28 -8.02 5.65
N LEU A 122 -19.77 -9.25 5.61
CA LEU A 122 -20.57 -10.46 5.76
C LEU A 122 -20.07 -11.34 6.90
N THR A 123 -20.98 -11.99 7.63
CA THR A 123 -20.65 -12.88 8.74
C THR A 123 -19.78 -14.06 8.29
N ALA A 124 -20.14 -14.72 7.17
CA ALA A 124 -19.35 -15.81 6.60
C ALA A 124 -17.90 -15.40 6.30
N LEU A 125 -17.68 -14.21 5.73
CA LEU A 125 -16.33 -13.72 5.45
C LEU A 125 -15.59 -13.32 6.72
N ASN A 126 -16.29 -12.76 7.71
CA ASN A 126 -15.72 -12.48 9.02
C ASN A 126 -15.25 -13.76 9.74
N GLU A 127 -15.98 -14.86 9.56
CA GLU A 127 -15.62 -16.19 10.09
C GLU A 127 -14.41 -16.76 9.35
N ALA A 128 -14.41 -16.77 8.01
CA ALA A 128 -13.27 -17.21 7.22
C ALA A 128 -11.96 -16.46 7.58
N ALA A 129 -12.04 -15.13 7.69
CA ALA A 129 -10.90 -14.30 8.07
C ALA A 129 -10.42 -14.59 9.50
N ARG A 130 -11.34 -14.85 10.43
CA ARG A 130 -11.00 -15.18 11.83
C ARG A 130 -10.32 -16.53 11.92
N ASP A 131 -10.90 -17.56 11.31
CA ASP A 131 -10.35 -18.91 11.31
C ASP A 131 -8.94 -18.91 10.70
N HIS A 132 -8.73 -18.15 9.64
CA HIS A 132 -7.41 -18.02 9.03
C HIS A 132 -6.43 -17.25 9.93
N ALA A 133 -6.83 -16.13 10.52
CA ALA A 133 -6.01 -15.36 11.44
C ALA A 133 -5.57 -16.19 12.66
N ASP A 134 -6.49 -16.97 13.23
CA ASP A 134 -6.21 -17.86 14.37
C ASP A 134 -5.30 -19.03 13.96
N TYR A 135 -5.53 -19.63 12.78
CA TYR A 135 -4.68 -20.68 12.24
C TYR A 135 -3.22 -20.20 12.05
N VAL A 136 -3.02 -19.01 11.48
CA VAL A 136 -1.68 -18.45 11.27
C VAL A 136 -0.92 -18.28 12.59
N LEU A 137 -1.61 -17.81 13.63
CA LEU A 137 -1.00 -17.64 14.95
C LEU A 137 -0.77 -18.95 15.71
N MET A 138 -1.57 -19.99 15.41
CA MET A 138 -1.43 -21.32 16.01
C MET A 138 -0.24 -22.10 15.44
N HIS A 139 0.06 -21.91 14.16
CA HIS A 139 1.09 -22.68 13.42
C HIS A 139 2.18 -21.78 12.82
N PRO A 140 2.88 -20.94 13.61
CA PRO A 140 3.87 -20.01 13.08
C PRO A 140 5.05 -20.71 12.38
N ASP A 141 5.38 -21.94 12.79
CA ASP A 141 6.48 -22.73 12.23
C ASP A 141 6.22 -23.17 10.79
N VAL A 142 4.97 -23.38 10.40
CA VAL A 142 4.60 -23.71 9.02
C VAL A 142 4.98 -22.57 8.06
N TYR A 143 4.94 -21.32 8.50
CA TYR A 143 5.33 -20.16 7.69
C TYR A 143 6.80 -19.82 7.86
N ASP A 144 7.26 -19.68 9.11
CA ASP A 144 8.60 -19.17 9.43
C ASP A 144 9.71 -20.19 9.11
N VAL A 145 9.41 -21.49 9.23
CA VAL A 145 10.40 -22.57 9.07
C VAL A 145 10.17 -23.33 7.77
N GLN A 146 8.93 -23.70 7.47
CA GLN A 146 8.62 -24.51 6.28
C GLN A 146 8.42 -23.65 5.02
N GLY A 147 8.26 -22.34 5.17
CA GLY A 147 8.17 -21.39 4.05
C GLY A 147 6.86 -21.47 3.28
N LEU A 148 5.78 -21.96 3.91
CA LEU A 148 4.44 -21.92 3.32
C LEU A 148 4.02 -20.45 3.11
N SER A 149 3.25 -20.18 2.06
CA SER A 149 2.64 -18.86 1.90
C SER A 149 1.70 -18.58 3.07
N VAL A 150 1.72 -17.36 3.61
CA VAL A 150 0.78 -16.94 4.66
C VAL A 150 -0.68 -17.06 4.24
N HIS A 151 -0.96 -17.04 2.93
CA HIS A 151 -2.32 -17.23 2.38
C HIS A 151 -2.79 -18.70 2.36
N GLU A 152 -1.93 -19.64 2.77
CA GLU A 152 -2.19 -21.08 2.72
C GLU A 152 -2.38 -21.73 4.09
N GLN A 153 -3.12 -22.84 4.12
CA GLN A 153 -3.20 -23.74 5.27
C GLN A 153 -2.88 -25.19 4.85
N LEU A 154 -2.44 -26.00 5.82
CA LEU A 154 -2.16 -27.43 5.65
C LEU A 154 -3.31 -28.27 6.23
N PRO A 155 -3.84 -29.27 5.49
CA PRO A 155 -5.04 -30.03 5.88
C PRO A 155 -4.88 -30.92 7.11
N ASP A 156 -3.64 -31.21 7.52
CA ASP A 156 -3.32 -32.07 8.66
C ASP A 156 -3.06 -31.29 9.97
N HIS A 157 -3.28 -29.97 9.96
CA HIS A 157 -3.06 -29.10 11.12
C HIS A 157 -4.38 -28.68 11.78
N GLU A 158 -4.36 -28.52 13.11
CA GLU A 158 -5.53 -28.09 13.89
C GLU A 158 -6.06 -26.74 13.41
N GLY A 159 -7.38 -26.57 13.35
CA GLY A 159 -7.99 -25.32 12.87
C GLY A 159 -7.98 -25.14 11.35
N TYR A 160 -7.57 -26.14 10.57
CA TYR A 160 -7.70 -26.11 9.11
C TYR A 160 -9.17 -25.94 8.69
N SER A 161 -9.43 -24.94 7.84
CA SER A 161 -10.74 -24.67 7.23
C SER A 161 -10.70 -24.61 5.70
N GLY A 162 -9.51 -24.61 5.10
CA GLY A 162 -9.32 -24.60 3.64
C GLY A 162 -7.90 -24.19 3.27
N SER A 163 -7.32 -24.83 2.26
CA SER A 163 -5.93 -24.57 1.86
C SER A 163 -5.74 -23.16 1.34
N ARG A 164 -6.75 -22.60 0.67
CA ARG A 164 -6.70 -21.27 0.06
C ARG A 164 -7.89 -20.44 0.51
N PHE A 165 -7.79 -19.11 0.40
CA PHE A 165 -8.83 -18.20 0.88
C PHE A 165 -10.23 -18.54 0.32
N TRP A 166 -10.33 -18.92 -0.95
CA TRP A 166 -11.62 -19.28 -1.55
C TRP A 166 -12.24 -20.54 -0.93
N GLU A 167 -11.44 -21.55 -0.58
CA GLU A 167 -11.92 -22.76 0.11
C GLU A 167 -12.39 -22.42 1.52
N ARG A 168 -11.68 -21.52 2.21
CA ARG A 168 -12.08 -21.04 3.55
C ARG A 168 -13.37 -20.23 3.51
N MET A 169 -13.50 -19.34 2.53
CA MET A 169 -14.73 -18.56 2.32
C MET A 169 -15.92 -19.49 2.02
N GLU A 170 -15.75 -20.48 1.15
CA GLU A 170 -16.77 -21.49 0.85
C GLU A 170 -17.14 -22.32 2.10
N ALA A 171 -16.14 -22.78 2.86
CA ALA A 171 -16.36 -23.54 4.09
C ALA A 171 -17.12 -22.73 5.17
N ALA A 172 -16.92 -21.42 5.22
CA ALA A 172 -17.66 -20.50 6.08
C ALA A 172 -19.07 -20.15 5.55
N GLY A 173 -19.50 -20.73 4.43
CA GLY A 173 -20.83 -20.53 3.86
C GLY A 173 -20.97 -19.24 3.03
N TYR A 174 -19.88 -18.75 2.43
CA TYR A 174 -19.97 -17.63 1.50
C TYR A 174 -20.52 -18.07 0.14
N ASP A 175 -21.74 -17.64 -0.18
CA ASP A 175 -22.42 -17.97 -1.44
C ASP A 175 -22.04 -17.07 -2.63
N GLY A 176 -21.12 -16.11 -2.44
CA GLY A 176 -20.64 -15.24 -3.53
C GLY A 176 -19.38 -15.78 -4.22
N HIS A 177 -18.70 -14.93 -5.00
CA HIS A 177 -17.46 -15.30 -5.68
C HIS A 177 -16.25 -14.81 -4.89
N PRO A 178 -15.45 -15.72 -4.30
CA PRO A 178 -14.17 -15.36 -3.68
C PRO A 178 -13.31 -14.55 -4.65
N PHE A 179 -12.83 -13.40 -4.20
CA PHE A 179 -12.13 -12.47 -5.06
C PHE A 179 -10.65 -12.38 -4.70
N ARG A 180 -10.32 -11.93 -3.49
CA ARG A 180 -8.94 -11.69 -3.05
C ARG A 180 -8.83 -11.81 -1.53
N GLU A 181 -7.62 -11.96 -1.02
CA GLU A 181 -7.28 -11.88 0.40
C GLU A 181 -6.05 -10.98 0.56
N VAL A 182 -6.06 -10.12 1.58
CA VAL A 182 -4.89 -9.31 1.97
C VAL A 182 -4.59 -9.49 3.46
N ILE A 183 -3.30 -9.57 3.79
CA ILE A 183 -2.82 -9.88 5.14
C ILE A 183 -1.81 -8.82 5.59
N ALA A 184 -1.87 -8.41 6.86
CA ALA A 184 -0.94 -7.44 7.43
C ALA A 184 -0.66 -7.71 8.91
N TYR A 185 0.53 -7.33 9.37
CA TYR A 185 0.98 -7.50 10.75
C TYR A 185 0.95 -6.17 11.55
N GLN A 186 -0.11 -5.38 11.34
CA GLN A 186 -0.31 -4.09 11.99
C GLN A 186 -1.03 -4.22 13.34
N SER A 187 -0.85 -3.23 14.23
CA SER A 187 -1.41 -3.25 15.58
C SER A 187 -2.90 -2.89 15.61
N THR A 188 -3.37 -2.11 14.65
CA THR A 188 -4.74 -1.61 14.59
C THR A 188 -5.40 -1.94 13.25
N PRO A 189 -6.74 -2.09 13.20
CA PRO A 189 -7.47 -2.28 11.94
C PRO A 189 -7.27 -1.14 10.96
N GLU A 190 -7.30 0.09 11.45
CA GLU A 190 -6.98 1.29 10.68
C GLU A 190 -5.58 1.23 10.06
N GLY A 191 -4.57 0.88 10.88
CA GLY A 191 -3.20 0.73 10.41
C GLY A 191 -3.08 -0.37 9.36
N ALA A 192 -3.79 -1.49 9.50
CA ALA A 192 -3.80 -2.56 8.50
C ALA A 192 -4.37 -2.08 7.15
N VAL A 193 -5.55 -1.43 7.16
CA VAL A 193 -6.19 -0.95 5.93
C VAL A 193 -5.36 0.17 5.28
N ALA A 194 -4.89 1.13 6.06
CA ALA A 194 -4.03 2.21 5.55
C ALA A 194 -2.70 1.66 5.00
N HIS A 195 -2.10 0.66 5.65
CA HIS A 195 -0.87 0.03 5.16
C HIS A 195 -1.07 -0.64 3.81
N TRP A 196 -2.13 -1.44 3.63
CA TRP A 196 -2.44 -2.01 2.32
C TRP A 196 -2.63 -0.92 1.25
N MET A 197 -3.29 0.18 1.61
CA MET A 197 -3.47 1.34 0.73
C MET A 197 -2.17 2.11 0.42
N GLU A 198 -1.07 1.89 1.12
CA GLU A 198 0.24 2.48 0.79
C GLU A 198 1.08 1.59 -0.15
N THR A 199 0.70 0.32 -0.31
CA THR A 199 1.45 -0.69 -1.06
C THR A 199 0.97 -0.88 -2.51
N VAL A 200 1.66 -1.70 -3.30
CA VAL A 200 1.31 -1.98 -4.71
C VAL A 200 0.15 -2.97 -4.79
N TYR A 201 0.40 -4.21 -4.41
CA TYR A 201 -0.48 -5.35 -4.68
C TYR A 201 -1.67 -5.38 -3.72
N HIS A 202 -1.46 -5.09 -2.43
CA HIS A 202 -2.56 -5.16 -1.46
C HIS A 202 -3.56 -4.00 -1.58
N ARG A 203 -3.19 -2.89 -2.24
CA ARG A 203 -4.13 -1.81 -2.55
C ARG A 203 -5.18 -2.26 -3.56
N LEU A 204 -4.76 -2.98 -4.61
CA LEU A 204 -5.61 -3.27 -5.77
C LEU A 204 -6.94 -3.91 -5.38
N PRO A 205 -7.00 -4.95 -4.52
CA PRO A 205 -8.27 -5.55 -4.10
C PRO A 205 -9.25 -4.57 -3.45
N ILE A 206 -8.75 -3.64 -2.62
CA ILE A 206 -9.55 -2.73 -1.81
C ILE A 206 -10.28 -1.71 -2.70
N ILE A 207 -9.56 -1.15 -3.67
CA ILE A 207 -10.11 -0.19 -4.65
C ILE A 207 -10.50 -0.85 -5.97
N HIS A 208 -10.61 -2.17 -6.01
CA HIS A 208 -11.05 -2.85 -7.21
C HIS A 208 -12.55 -2.56 -7.46
N PRO A 209 -12.98 -2.23 -8.70
CA PRO A 209 -14.37 -1.96 -9.00
C PRO A 209 -15.29 -3.19 -8.87
N SER A 210 -14.74 -4.41 -8.86
CA SER A 210 -15.50 -5.66 -8.62
C SER A 210 -15.74 -5.99 -7.16
N ALA A 211 -15.01 -5.40 -6.21
CA ALA A 211 -15.18 -5.73 -4.80
C ALA A 211 -16.56 -5.29 -4.31
N ARG A 212 -17.27 -6.17 -3.60
CA ARG A 212 -18.62 -5.95 -3.08
C ARG A 212 -18.78 -6.34 -1.62
N HIS A 213 -18.08 -7.39 -1.21
CA HIS A 213 -18.19 -7.93 0.13
C HIS A 213 -16.81 -8.00 0.76
N ILE A 214 -16.76 -7.82 2.07
CA ILE A 214 -15.55 -8.06 2.85
C ILE A 214 -15.85 -8.89 4.10
N GLY A 215 -14.82 -9.57 4.56
CA GLY A 215 -14.73 -10.11 5.92
C GLY A 215 -13.42 -9.67 6.53
N TYR A 216 -13.41 -9.40 7.82
CA TYR A 216 -12.21 -8.95 8.50
C TYR A 216 -12.03 -9.65 9.84
N ALA A 217 -10.78 -9.96 10.15
CA ALA A 217 -10.38 -10.35 11.48
C ALA A 217 -9.04 -9.72 11.86
N GLN A 218 -8.92 -9.42 13.15
CA GLN A 218 -7.64 -9.18 13.81
C GLN A 218 -7.49 -10.22 14.91
N ALA A 219 -6.36 -10.92 14.92
CA ALA A 219 -6.01 -11.88 15.96
C ALA A 219 -4.66 -11.53 16.58
N ARG A 220 -4.44 -12.00 17.82
CA ARG A 220 -3.18 -11.80 18.54
C ARG A 220 -2.87 -12.94 19.50
N ILE A 221 -1.58 -13.28 19.59
CA ILE A 221 -1.02 -14.14 20.63
C ILE A 221 0.30 -13.50 21.10
N GLY A 222 0.36 -13.09 22.36
CA GLY A 222 1.50 -12.35 22.90
C GLY A 222 1.71 -11.03 22.14
N SER A 223 2.91 -10.86 21.57
CA SER A 223 3.23 -9.69 20.71
C SER A 223 2.90 -9.90 19.23
N SER A 224 2.61 -11.12 18.81
CA SER A 224 2.26 -11.45 17.42
C SER A 224 0.82 -11.01 17.14
N ARG A 225 0.63 -10.41 15.97
CA ARG A 225 -0.63 -9.81 15.55
C ARG A 225 -0.79 -9.98 14.05
N ILE A 226 -1.99 -10.30 13.62
CA ILE A 226 -2.32 -10.48 12.21
C ILE A 226 -3.68 -9.88 11.94
N ASN A 227 -3.82 -9.31 10.75
CA ASN A 227 -5.03 -8.74 10.20
C ASN A 227 -5.27 -9.45 8.88
N VAL A 228 -6.45 -10.02 8.71
CA VAL A 228 -6.88 -10.71 7.48
C VAL A 228 -8.11 -9.98 6.97
N LEU A 229 -8.09 -9.60 5.70
CA LEU A 229 -9.24 -9.05 4.99
C LEU A 229 -9.51 -9.93 3.78
N ASP A 230 -10.63 -10.65 3.84
CA ASP A 230 -11.17 -11.41 2.71
C ASP A 230 -12.09 -10.53 1.89
N LEU A 231 -11.96 -10.57 0.57
CA LEU A 231 -12.78 -9.81 -0.35
C LEU A 231 -13.55 -10.76 -1.26
N GLY A 232 -14.84 -10.51 -1.36
CA GLY A 232 -15.75 -11.17 -2.27
C GLY A 232 -16.23 -10.23 -3.37
N SER A 233 -16.35 -10.78 -4.58
CA SER A 233 -17.12 -10.18 -5.65
C SER A 233 -18.55 -10.74 -5.61
N GLY A 234 -19.55 -9.91 -5.91
CA GLY A 234 -20.91 -10.39 -6.08
C GLY A 234 -21.11 -11.03 -7.45
N GLU A 235 -22.34 -11.43 -7.78
CA GLU A 235 -22.72 -11.95 -9.11
C GLU A 235 -22.66 -10.88 -10.23
N TYR A 236 -22.40 -9.62 -9.88
CA TYR A 236 -22.47 -8.50 -10.80
C TYR A 236 -21.14 -8.24 -11.50
N ALA A 237 -21.20 -8.06 -12.83
CA ALA A 237 -20.09 -7.52 -13.59
C ALA A 237 -19.59 -6.20 -12.98
N ALA A 238 -18.29 -6.00 -12.98
CA ALA A 238 -17.70 -4.75 -12.52
C ALA A 238 -18.26 -3.57 -13.34
N PRO A 239 -18.55 -2.41 -12.73
CA PRO A 239 -18.84 -1.21 -13.49
C PRO A 239 -17.67 -0.93 -14.42
N LYS A 240 -17.94 -0.60 -15.67
CA LYS A 240 -16.88 -0.14 -16.57
C LYS A 240 -16.29 1.15 -16.02
N THR A 241 -15.02 1.11 -15.67
CA THR A 241 -14.25 2.27 -15.21
C THR A 241 -13.57 2.90 -16.43
N ALA A 242 -14.32 3.64 -17.25
CA ALA A 242 -13.78 4.22 -18.48
C ALA A 242 -12.55 5.11 -18.24
N ASN A 243 -12.51 5.80 -17.10
CA ASN A 243 -11.35 6.60 -16.70
C ASN A 243 -10.32 5.79 -15.90
N GLY A 244 -10.59 4.55 -15.49
CA GLY A 244 -9.80 3.82 -14.49
C GLY A 244 -9.92 4.40 -13.08
N ILE A 245 -9.40 3.70 -12.09
CA ILE A 245 -9.31 4.12 -10.68
C ILE A 245 -7.87 4.51 -10.40
N ALA A 246 -7.63 5.81 -10.22
CA ALA A 246 -6.30 6.36 -9.93
C ALA A 246 -6.09 6.48 -8.42
N TRP A 247 -4.88 6.16 -7.98
CA TRP A 247 -4.40 6.40 -6.61
C TRP A 247 -2.98 6.99 -6.66
N PRO A 248 -2.63 8.01 -5.85
CA PRO A 248 -3.54 8.90 -5.12
C PRO A 248 -4.64 9.45 -6.03
N THR A 249 -5.78 9.76 -5.45
CA THR A 249 -6.96 10.18 -6.23
C THR A 249 -6.72 11.55 -6.87
N PRO A 250 -7.39 11.88 -7.99
CA PRO A 250 -7.27 13.20 -8.61
C PRO A 250 -7.56 14.32 -7.60
N GLY A 251 -6.58 15.22 -7.41
CA GLY A 251 -6.65 16.32 -6.44
C GLY A 251 -6.38 15.91 -4.98
N ALA A 252 -5.89 14.69 -4.73
CA ALA A 252 -5.50 14.28 -3.38
C ALA A 252 -4.45 15.24 -2.81
N PHE A 253 -4.56 15.52 -1.51
CA PHE A 253 -3.61 16.33 -0.76
C PHE A 253 -3.10 15.54 0.45
N ASP A 254 -2.06 16.04 1.12
CA ASP A 254 -1.42 15.34 2.25
C ASP A 254 -0.91 13.93 1.89
N VAL A 255 -0.50 13.75 0.62
CA VAL A 255 0.08 12.47 0.17
C VAL A 255 1.44 12.26 0.85
N PRO A 256 1.72 11.05 1.38
CA PRO A 256 3.03 10.72 1.95
C PRO A 256 4.17 10.97 0.97
N LEU A 257 5.31 11.44 1.49
CA LEU A 257 6.49 11.75 0.67
C LEU A 257 7.16 10.51 0.12
N SER A 258 7.03 9.40 0.84
CA SER A 258 7.83 8.22 0.58
C SER A 258 7.12 6.92 0.91
N TRP A 259 7.57 5.85 0.29
CA TRP A 259 7.20 4.48 0.63
C TRP A 259 8.44 3.62 0.85
N ASP A 260 8.42 2.79 1.89
CA ASP A 260 9.57 2.02 2.37
C ASP A 260 9.79 0.69 1.63
N GLY A 261 8.87 0.33 0.72
CA GLY A 261 8.92 -0.93 -0.01
C GLY A 261 8.61 -2.16 0.84
N LEU A 262 8.00 -1.98 2.02
CA LEU A 262 7.58 -3.09 2.87
C LEU A 262 6.27 -3.69 2.35
N GLU A 263 6.41 -4.63 1.43
CA GLU A 263 5.34 -5.46 0.92
C GLU A 263 5.84 -6.90 0.68
N SER A 264 4.94 -7.87 0.83
CA SER A 264 5.20 -9.26 0.47
C SER A 264 4.07 -9.75 -0.46
N PRO A 265 4.35 -10.10 -1.72
CA PRO A 265 5.66 -10.12 -2.36
C PRO A 265 6.26 -8.71 -2.48
N LYS A 266 7.60 -8.64 -2.50
CA LYS A 266 8.30 -7.35 -2.59
C LYS A 266 8.40 -6.93 -4.05
N PRO A 267 7.86 -5.77 -4.46
CA PRO A 267 8.01 -5.30 -5.82
C PRO A 267 9.45 -4.89 -6.12
N GLN A 268 9.73 -4.65 -7.39
CA GLN A 268 11.05 -4.24 -7.85
C GLN A 268 11.52 -2.97 -7.13
N ALA A 269 12.67 -3.04 -6.45
CA ALA A 269 13.26 -1.85 -5.86
C ALA A 269 13.68 -0.84 -6.94
N PRO A 270 13.52 0.48 -6.70
CA PRO A 270 14.12 1.48 -7.58
C PRO A 270 15.67 1.34 -7.58
N PRO A 271 16.37 1.93 -8.56
CA PRO A 271 17.84 1.78 -8.66
C PRO A 271 18.62 2.19 -7.41
N ASN A 272 18.11 3.18 -6.65
CA ASN A 272 18.74 3.66 -5.41
C ASN A 272 18.32 2.84 -4.16
N GLY A 273 17.44 1.86 -4.31
CA GLY A 273 16.78 1.18 -3.20
C GLY A 273 15.67 2.02 -2.55
N TYR A 274 14.97 1.44 -1.59
CA TYR A 274 13.93 2.14 -0.84
C TYR A 274 14.55 3.08 0.23
N PRO A 275 13.87 4.16 0.63
CA PRO A 275 12.49 4.52 0.24
C PRO A 275 12.36 5.14 -1.16
N SER A 276 11.26 4.82 -1.84
CA SER A 276 10.82 5.47 -3.09
C SER A 276 9.88 6.64 -2.77
N GLY A 277 9.33 7.31 -3.78
CA GLY A 277 8.09 8.08 -3.62
C GLY A 277 6.89 7.20 -3.26
N PRO A 278 5.72 7.79 -2.98
CA PRO A 278 4.49 7.04 -2.72
C PRO A 278 4.10 6.22 -3.94
N VAL A 279 3.46 5.07 -3.70
CA VAL A 279 2.97 4.22 -4.80
C VAL A 279 1.77 4.89 -5.46
N ILE A 280 1.87 5.06 -6.77
CA ILE A 280 0.81 5.51 -7.66
C ILE A 280 0.27 4.28 -8.39
N THR A 281 -1.04 4.14 -8.53
CA THR A 281 -1.66 3.05 -9.30
C THR A 281 -2.78 3.56 -10.19
N LEU A 282 -2.93 2.94 -11.35
CA LEU A 282 -4.10 3.08 -12.21
C LEU A 282 -4.69 1.69 -12.44
N THR A 283 -5.90 1.47 -11.94
CA THR A 283 -6.57 0.15 -11.91
C THR A 283 -7.85 0.19 -12.74
N PHE A 284 -8.11 -0.87 -13.49
CA PHE A 284 -9.35 -1.07 -14.24
C PHE A 284 -10.07 -2.33 -13.75
N GLY A 285 -11.29 -2.59 -14.23
CA GLY A 285 -12.02 -3.83 -13.91
C GLY A 285 -11.41 -5.07 -14.56
N LEU A 286 -11.83 -6.26 -14.08
CA LEU A 286 -11.30 -7.56 -14.54
C LEU A 286 -11.42 -7.80 -16.05
N ASP A 287 -12.44 -7.23 -16.68
CA ASP A 287 -12.71 -7.44 -18.11
C ASP A 287 -12.00 -6.42 -19.01
N ALA A 288 -11.31 -5.45 -18.41
CA ALA A 288 -10.57 -4.44 -19.16
C ALA A 288 -9.22 -5.00 -19.63
N ALA A 289 -8.84 -4.67 -20.87
CA ALA A 289 -7.50 -4.91 -21.38
C ALA A 289 -6.79 -3.57 -21.53
N PHE A 290 -5.87 -3.27 -20.61
CA PHE A 290 -5.08 -2.05 -20.64
C PHE A 290 -3.60 -2.33 -20.92
N GLU A 291 -3.07 -1.68 -21.96
CA GLU A 291 -1.64 -1.66 -22.30
C GLU A 291 -1.13 -0.23 -22.21
N VAL A 292 -0.12 0.00 -21.37
CA VAL A 292 0.51 1.33 -21.25
C VAL A 292 1.52 1.54 -22.38
N ILE A 293 1.51 2.72 -23.00
CA ILE A 293 2.44 3.13 -24.05
C ILE A 293 3.38 4.22 -23.51
N GLU A 294 2.83 5.26 -22.88
CA GLU A 294 3.60 6.36 -22.32
C GLU A 294 3.17 6.66 -20.89
N HIS A 295 4.12 7.10 -20.07
CA HIS A 295 3.88 7.41 -18.67
C HIS A 295 4.90 8.44 -18.17
N THR A 296 4.47 9.36 -17.33
CA THR A 296 5.37 10.32 -16.68
C THR A 296 4.81 10.85 -15.36
N ILE A 297 5.70 11.29 -14.48
CA ILE A 297 5.39 12.00 -13.24
C ILE A 297 6.17 13.32 -13.29
N ILE A 298 5.49 14.45 -13.13
CA ILE A 298 6.06 15.80 -13.32
C ILE A 298 5.81 16.64 -12.07
N ASP A 299 6.80 17.38 -11.58
CA ASP A 299 6.58 18.42 -10.55
C ASP A 299 5.95 19.67 -11.20
N VAL A 300 4.71 19.97 -10.83
CA VAL A 300 3.90 21.08 -11.37
C VAL A 300 3.69 22.21 -10.35
N THR A 301 4.45 22.24 -9.26
CA THR A 301 4.18 23.16 -8.13
C THR A 301 4.17 24.63 -8.52
N ASP A 302 5.08 25.05 -9.38
CA ASP A 302 5.20 26.46 -9.80
C ASP A 302 4.38 26.79 -11.07
N ASP A 303 3.63 25.81 -11.60
CA ASP A 303 2.76 26.00 -12.77
C ASP A 303 1.43 26.66 -12.40
N THR A 304 1.47 27.97 -12.20
CA THR A 304 0.26 28.79 -12.09
C THR A 304 -0.36 29.01 -13.48
N ALA A 305 -1.11 28.03 -13.97
CA ALA A 305 -2.24 28.18 -14.91
C ALA A 305 -2.10 29.17 -16.10
N ALA A 306 -0.92 29.33 -16.68
CA ALA A 306 -0.72 30.22 -17.84
C ALA A 306 0.04 29.58 -19.02
N ASP A 307 0.68 28.41 -18.85
CA ASP A 307 1.45 27.75 -19.91
C ASP A 307 0.81 26.40 -20.32
N THR A 308 -0.49 26.43 -20.62
CA THR A 308 -1.25 25.29 -21.16
C THR A 308 -0.94 25.02 -22.64
N ALA A 309 0.17 25.53 -23.15
CA ALA A 309 0.55 25.43 -24.54
C ALA A 309 2.03 25.04 -24.70
N ALA A 310 2.39 23.81 -24.32
CA ALA A 310 3.34 23.04 -25.12
C ALA A 310 3.28 21.56 -24.79
N ASP A 311 3.05 20.80 -25.85
CA ASP A 311 3.18 19.37 -26.11
C ASP A 311 4.60 18.81 -25.82
N THR A 312 5.38 19.50 -24.99
CA THR A 312 6.73 19.10 -24.59
C THR A 312 6.76 19.05 -23.07
N VAL A 313 6.70 17.82 -22.53
CA VAL A 313 7.14 17.56 -21.16
C VAL A 313 8.51 18.21 -21.02
N ASP A 314 8.64 19.20 -20.12
CA ASP A 314 9.95 19.68 -19.75
C ASP A 314 10.68 18.49 -19.14
N ALA A 315 11.60 17.89 -19.92
CA ALA A 315 12.31 16.69 -19.52
C ALA A 315 13.07 16.91 -18.20
N ASP A 316 13.38 18.17 -17.86
CA ASP A 316 14.04 18.55 -16.61
C ASP A 316 13.10 18.48 -15.40
N ARG A 317 11.77 18.43 -15.60
CA ARG A 317 10.74 18.33 -14.55
C ARG A 317 10.15 16.93 -14.40
N ALA A 318 10.45 16.02 -15.33
CA ALA A 318 10.03 14.63 -15.25
C ALA A 318 10.85 13.88 -14.20
N LEU A 319 10.17 13.22 -13.26
CA LEU A 319 10.81 12.45 -12.21
C LEU A 319 11.12 11.03 -12.69
N PRO A 320 12.34 10.51 -12.49
CA PRO A 320 12.65 9.13 -12.81
C PRO A 320 11.90 8.19 -11.85
N HIS A 321 11.32 7.12 -12.39
CA HIS A 321 10.42 6.24 -11.66
C HIS A 321 10.46 4.81 -12.21
N VAL A 322 10.02 3.87 -11.36
CA VAL A 322 9.72 2.50 -11.76
C VAL A 322 8.30 2.43 -12.31
N LEU A 323 8.10 1.65 -13.37
CA LEU A 323 6.80 1.22 -13.86
C LEU A 323 6.66 -0.28 -13.67
N LEU A 324 5.58 -0.71 -13.02
CA LEU A 324 5.14 -2.09 -12.94
C LEU A 324 3.90 -2.28 -13.81
N THR A 325 3.91 -3.34 -14.62
CA THR A 325 2.81 -3.77 -15.49
C THR A 325 2.65 -5.30 -15.42
N PRO A 326 1.52 -5.86 -15.89
CA PRO A 326 1.34 -7.31 -15.97
C PRO A 326 2.42 -8.04 -16.80
N GLU A 327 3.08 -7.34 -17.74
CA GLU A 327 4.13 -7.88 -18.60
C GLU A 327 5.47 -8.00 -17.87
N ASN A 328 5.80 -7.05 -16.98
CA ASN A 328 7.10 -7.00 -16.32
C ASN A 328 7.08 -7.44 -14.85
N ASP A 329 5.90 -7.54 -14.23
CA ASP A 329 5.70 -7.91 -12.85
C ASP A 329 4.83 -9.18 -12.74
N PRO A 330 5.37 -10.28 -12.17
CA PRO A 330 4.63 -11.55 -12.09
C PRO A 330 3.41 -11.50 -11.15
N HIS A 331 3.34 -10.51 -10.24
CA HIS A 331 2.27 -10.35 -9.26
C HIS A 331 1.16 -9.42 -9.75
N LEU A 332 1.35 -8.73 -10.87
CA LEU A 332 0.29 -8.03 -11.61
C LEU A 332 -0.31 -8.87 -12.75
N LYS A 333 0.15 -10.11 -12.95
CA LYS A 333 -0.39 -10.98 -14.00
C LYS A 333 -1.88 -11.24 -13.79
N GLY A 334 -2.67 -10.92 -14.80
CA GLY A 334 -4.14 -11.05 -14.76
C GLY A 334 -4.85 -9.87 -14.10
N GLU A 335 -4.12 -8.86 -13.64
CA GLU A 335 -4.68 -7.57 -13.27
C GLU A 335 -4.68 -6.64 -14.48
N SER A 336 -5.72 -5.83 -14.64
CA SER A 336 -5.70 -4.69 -15.56
C SER A 336 -5.30 -3.45 -14.79
N ALA A 337 -4.03 -3.38 -14.38
CA ALA A 337 -3.51 -2.28 -13.56
C ALA A 337 -2.03 -2.01 -13.85
N ILE A 338 -1.61 -0.77 -13.62
CA ILE A 338 -0.20 -0.39 -13.55
C ILE A 338 0.12 0.25 -12.20
N ALA A 339 1.39 0.18 -11.81
CA ALA A 339 1.90 0.91 -10.65
C ALA A 339 3.16 1.72 -11.01
N LEU A 340 3.30 2.89 -10.41
CA LEU A 340 4.41 3.82 -10.59
C LEU A 340 4.93 4.26 -9.21
N TYR A 341 6.23 4.44 -9.07
CA TYR A 341 6.82 5.11 -7.91
C TYR A 341 8.20 5.68 -8.25
N THR A 342 8.47 6.91 -7.80
CA THR A 342 9.71 7.62 -8.10
C THR A 342 10.91 6.97 -7.46
N HIS A 343 12.09 7.12 -8.07
CA HIS A 343 13.33 6.53 -7.56
C HIS A 343 13.69 7.02 -6.16
N ASP A 344 13.37 8.26 -5.86
CA ASP A 344 13.64 8.92 -4.59
C ASP A 344 12.33 9.46 -3.98
N PRO A 345 12.27 9.71 -2.65
CA PRO A 345 11.15 10.38 -2.00
C PRO A 345 10.78 11.71 -2.65
N LEU A 346 9.49 12.02 -2.66
CA LEU A 346 8.98 13.30 -3.14
C LEU A 346 9.29 14.43 -2.14
N HIS A 347 9.34 15.66 -2.64
CA HIS A 347 9.54 16.83 -1.80
C HIS A 347 8.22 17.24 -1.13
N ALA A 348 8.31 17.75 0.10
CA ALA A 348 7.16 18.27 0.84
C ALA A 348 6.58 19.54 0.21
N GLY A 349 5.27 19.74 0.34
CA GLY A 349 4.55 20.93 -0.13
C GLY A 349 4.58 21.10 -1.66
N ARG A 350 4.77 20.00 -2.40
CA ARG A 350 4.81 19.99 -3.87
C ARG A 350 3.58 19.34 -4.46
N THR A 351 3.18 19.81 -5.64
CA THR A 351 2.13 19.23 -6.46
C THR A 351 2.74 18.52 -7.66
N TYR A 352 2.33 17.27 -7.88
CA TYR A 352 2.82 16.42 -8.96
C TYR A 352 1.66 16.06 -9.91
N GLU A 353 1.94 16.02 -11.20
CA GLU A 353 1.03 15.51 -12.22
C GLU A 353 1.51 14.14 -12.70
N VAL A 354 0.59 13.18 -12.75
CA VAL A 354 0.79 11.88 -13.39
C VAL A 354 0.10 11.92 -14.74
N ARG A 355 0.79 11.51 -15.80
CA ARG A 355 0.21 11.32 -17.14
C ARG A 355 0.44 9.89 -17.59
N VAL A 356 -0.60 9.25 -18.12
CA VAL A 356 -0.58 7.89 -18.64
C VAL A 356 -1.32 7.86 -19.96
N MET A 357 -0.67 7.32 -20.99
CA MET A 357 -1.27 7.03 -22.29
C MET A 357 -1.13 5.55 -22.61
N GLY A 358 -2.12 5.00 -23.29
CA GLY A 358 -2.14 3.58 -23.60
C GLY A 358 -3.28 3.18 -24.52
N ILE A 359 -3.56 1.89 -24.56
CA ILE A 359 -4.70 1.30 -25.24
C ILE A 359 -5.58 0.63 -24.20
N LEU A 360 -6.85 1.04 -24.12
CA LEU A 360 -7.88 0.42 -23.29
C LEU A 360 -8.93 -0.20 -24.22
N ASP A 361 -9.12 -1.53 -24.14
CA ASP A 361 -10.09 -2.28 -24.96
C ASP A 361 -9.98 -1.98 -26.47
N GLY A 362 -8.75 -1.78 -26.96
CA GLY A 362 -8.46 -1.47 -28.37
C GLY A 362 -8.63 -0.01 -28.78
N ALA A 363 -9.02 0.88 -27.87
CA ALA A 363 -9.11 2.32 -28.10
C ALA A 363 -7.96 3.07 -27.43
N THR A 364 -7.52 4.18 -28.05
CA THR A 364 -6.56 5.09 -27.42
C THR A 364 -7.13 5.61 -26.10
N TYR A 365 -6.30 5.55 -25.07
CA TYR A 365 -6.60 6.00 -23.73
C TYR A 365 -5.56 7.01 -23.29
N GLU A 366 -6.02 8.09 -22.68
CA GLU A 366 -5.18 9.12 -22.07
C GLU A 366 -5.81 9.55 -20.75
N ARG A 367 -4.97 9.67 -19.72
CA ARG A 367 -5.37 10.23 -18.44
C ARG A 367 -4.23 11.03 -17.83
N SER A 368 -4.55 12.22 -17.36
CA SER A 368 -3.72 12.95 -16.43
C SER A 368 -4.47 13.34 -15.16
N TRP A 369 -3.76 13.43 -14.04
CA TRP A 369 -4.29 13.95 -12.78
C TRP A 369 -3.17 14.43 -11.89
N THR A 370 -3.51 15.28 -10.92
CA THR A 370 -2.55 15.81 -9.94
C THR A 370 -2.80 15.29 -8.54
N PHE A 371 -1.77 15.33 -7.71
CA PHE A 371 -1.85 15.21 -6.26
C PHE A 371 -0.79 16.09 -5.58
N SER A 372 -1.02 16.47 -4.34
CA SER A 372 -0.12 17.28 -3.54
C SER A 372 0.40 16.48 -2.35
N THR A 373 1.71 16.54 -2.17
CA THR A 373 2.39 15.96 -1.02
C THR A 373 2.12 16.78 0.24
N ARG A 374 2.29 16.14 1.40
CA ARG A 374 2.17 16.84 2.68
C ARG A 374 3.15 18.01 2.80
N GLU A 375 2.77 19.03 3.57
CA GLU A 375 3.51 20.29 3.72
C GLU A 375 4.88 20.14 4.39
N SER A 376 5.08 19.11 5.23
CA SER A 376 6.32 18.94 5.98
C SER A 376 6.85 17.50 5.95
N ALA A 377 8.17 17.36 5.85
CA ALA A 377 8.85 16.07 6.01
C ALA A 377 8.86 15.56 7.45
N SER A 378 8.62 16.43 8.43
CA SER A 378 8.42 16.05 9.83
C SER A 378 6.93 16.11 10.19
N CYS A 379 6.57 15.43 11.27
CA CYS A 379 5.24 15.51 11.85
C CYS A 379 5.26 16.31 13.16
N ASP A 380 4.07 16.70 13.62
CA ASP A 380 3.83 17.34 14.89
C ASP A 380 3.21 16.35 15.89
N VAL A 381 3.89 16.18 17.03
CA VAL A 381 3.53 15.19 18.05
C VAL A 381 2.25 15.55 18.83
N HIS A 382 1.74 16.78 18.69
CA HIS A 382 0.51 17.21 19.33
C HIS A 382 -0.68 17.12 18.36
N SER A 383 -0.50 17.51 17.11
CA SER A 383 -1.55 17.40 16.09
C SER A 383 -1.68 15.99 15.51
N GLN A 384 -0.64 15.15 15.62
CA GLN A 384 -0.62 13.78 15.09
C GLN A 384 -0.98 13.73 13.59
N ASP A 385 -0.37 14.60 12.81
CA ASP A 385 -0.64 14.85 11.39
C ASP A 385 -0.13 13.75 10.43
N CYS A 386 0.06 12.51 10.89
CA CYS A 386 0.69 11.43 10.12
C CYS A 386 -0.23 10.65 9.19
N GLY A 387 -1.51 11.03 9.13
CA GLY A 387 -2.53 10.29 8.39
C GLY A 387 -3.00 9.01 9.11
N PRO A 388 -3.94 8.29 8.48
CA PRO A 388 -4.61 7.15 9.09
C PRO A 388 -3.66 6.04 9.54
N GLY A 389 -3.87 5.55 10.77
CA GLY A 389 -3.18 4.39 11.33
C GLY A 389 -1.74 4.65 11.76
N LYS A 390 -1.26 5.87 11.57
CA LYS A 390 0.08 6.30 11.99
C LYS A 390 -0.02 7.27 13.16
N GLY A 391 1.04 7.29 13.96
CA GLY A 391 1.27 8.31 14.98
C GLY A 391 2.54 9.09 14.65
N CYS A 392 2.59 10.33 15.13
CA CYS A 392 3.79 11.12 15.14
C CYS A 392 4.59 10.84 16.42
N TYR A 393 5.77 10.25 16.28
CA TYR A 393 6.59 9.83 17.40
C TYR A 393 7.91 10.61 17.46
N ALA A 394 8.16 11.20 18.63
CA ALA A 394 9.44 11.81 18.97
C ALA A 394 10.59 10.80 18.88
N THR A 395 11.66 11.18 18.18
CA THR A 395 12.89 10.39 18.09
C THR A 395 13.97 10.98 19.01
N SER A 396 14.91 10.17 19.48
CA SER A 396 15.96 10.63 20.41
C SER A 396 17.07 11.48 19.75
N ALA A 397 17.04 11.63 18.42
CA ALA A 397 18.16 12.16 17.64
C ALA A 397 17.74 13.08 16.47
N GLY A 398 16.47 13.45 16.35
CA GLY A 398 16.00 14.22 15.19
C GLY A 398 14.58 14.75 15.31
N ALA A 399 14.02 15.16 14.17
CA ALA A 399 12.62 15.54 14.08
C ALA A 399 11.70 14.34 14.40
N PRO A 400 10.47 14.58 14.89
CA PRO A 400 9.46 13.55 15.00
C PRO A 400 9.18 12.89 13.64
N VAL A 401 8.89 11.59 13.67
CA VAL A 401 8.63 10.79 12.46
C VAL A 401 7.28 10.12 12.53
N CYS A 402 6.63 9.99 11.39
CA CYS A 402 5.45 9.18 11.25
C CYS A 402 5.81 7.70 11.25
N ALA A 403 5.13 6.93 12.09
CA ALA A 403 5.25 5.47 12.11
C ALA A 403 3.89 4.83 12.36
N TRP A 404 3.72 3.58 11.93
CA TRP A 404 2.52 2.80 12.25
C TRP A 404 2.29 2.77 13.75
N ALA A 405 1.08 3.17 14.14
CA ALA A 405 0.74 3.31 15.54
C ALA A 405 0.60 1.96 16.22
N GLY A 406 1.04 1.91 17.48
CA GLY A 406 0.76 0.79 18.36
C GLY A 406 -0.67 0.82 18.85
N ASP A 407 -1.02 -0.15 19.66
CA ASP A 407 -2.34 -0.29 20.27
C ASP A 407 -2.29 -0.19 21.80
N ARG A 408 -1.09 -0.01 22.39
CA ARG A 408 -0.94 0.09 23.84
C ARG A 408 -1.45 1.44 24.33
N ALA A 409 -2.41 1.37 25.25
CA ALA A 409 -2.99 2.54 25.90
C ALA A 409 -2.03 3.15 26.94
N GLU A 410 -2.33 4.36 27.37
CA GLU A 410 -1.61 5.06 28.44
C GLU A 410 -1.48 4.18 29.70
N GLY A 411 -0.29 4.17 30.31
CA GLY A 411 0.03 3.34 31.47
C GLY A 411 0.51 1.91 31.16
N HIS A 412 0.40 1.43 29.92
CA HIS A 412 0.86 0.09 29.55
C HIS A 412 2.39 0.04 29.32
N PRO A 413 3.05 -1.10 29.57
CA PRO A 413 4.47 -1.26 29.27
C PRO A 413 4.78 -1.05 27.80
N CYS A 414 5.96 -0.55 27.46
CA CYS A 414 6.42 -0.36 26.08
C CYS A 414 7.94 -0.56 25.98
N GLY A 415 8.39 -1.08 24.84
CA GLY A 415 9.81 -1.19 24.47
C GLY A 415 10.22 -0.13 23.45
N TYR A 416 9.31 0.21 22.52
CA TYR A 416 9.50 1.19 21.45
C TYR A 416 8.44 2.30 21.51
N GLN A 417 8.75 3.47 20.94
CA GLN A 417 7.83 4.62 20.96
C GLN A 417 6.47 4.27 20.34
N ASN A 418 6.49 3.62 19.17
CA ASN A 418 5.31 3.22 18.44
C ASN A 418 4.73 1.86 18.88
N ASP A 419 5.16 1.31 20.01
CA ASP A 419 4.34 0.32 20.73
C ASP A 419 3.06 0.98 21.28
N CYS A 420 3.12 2.28 21.56
CA CYS A 420 2.03 3.07 22.08
C CYS A 420 1.13 3.59 20.96
N GLY A 421 -0.16 3.78 21.27
CA GLY A 421 -1.10 4.42 20.35
C GLY A 421 -0.68 5.84 19.95
N ALA A 422 -1.26 6.35 18.85
CA ALA A 422 -1.03 7.73 18.40
C ALA A 422 -1.35 8.73 19.54
N GLY A 423 -0.55 9.79 19.64
CA GLY A 423 -0.61 10.77 20.74
C GLY A 423 0.06 10.32 22.05
N LEU A 424 0.60 9.11 22.10
CA LEU A 424 1.38 8.58 23.21
C LEU A 424 2.84 8.32 22.79
N THR A 425 3.72 8.23 23.79
CA THR A 425 5.14 7.91 23.61
C THR A 425 5.64 6.98 24.69
N CYS A 426 6.67 6.20 24.37
CA CYS A 426 7.27 5.29 25.34
C CYS A 426 8.33 6.00 26.19
N VAL A 427 8.01 6.25 27.47
CA VAL A 427 8.90 6.92 28.42
C VAL A 427 8.97 6.15 29.73
N GLY A 428 10.19 5.76 30.12
CA GLY A 428 10.40 4.92 31.28
C GLY A 428 9.76 3.54 31.13
N GLN A 429 9.74 3.00 29.90
CA GLN A 429 9.12 1.72 29.54
C GLN A 429 7.61 1.67 29.76
N VAL A 430 6.94 2.82 29.77
CA VAL A 430 5.48 2.94 29.89
C VAL A 430 4.96 3.93 28.84
N CYS A 431 3.80 3.63 28.24
CA CYS A 431 3.12 4.52 27.31
C CYS A 431 2.54 5.72 28.03
N ARG A 432 2.89 6.93 27.57
CA ARG A 432 2.57 8.19 28.24
C ARG A 432 2.14 9.23 27.23
N ARG A 433 1.21 10.10 27.62
CA ARG A 433 0.79 11.22 26.76
C ARG A 433 1.90 12.25 26.58
N TYR A 434 1.98 12.80 25.36
CA TYR A 434 2.73 14.02 25.11
C TYR A 434 2.16 15.19 25.91
N CYS A 435 3.01 16.10 26.36
CA CYS A 435 2.61 17.38 26.93
C CYS A 435 3.45 18.49 26.29
N SER A 436 2.81 19.63 26.01
CA SER A 436 3.52 20.82 25.56
C SER A 436 4.32 21.40 26.73
N THR A 437 5.58 21.76 26.50
CA THR A 437 6.33 22.63 27.41
C THR A 437 6.26 24.10 27.00
N VAL A 438 5.62 24.42 25.86
CA VAL A 438 5.27 25.79 25.43
C VAL A 438 3.99 26.23 26.11
N ALA A 439 4.03 27.40 26.76
CA ALA A 439 2.85 28.02 27.35
C ALA A 439 1.93 28.65 26.29
N SER A 440 0.62 28.66 26.55
CA SER A 440 -0.31 29.57 25.87
C SER A 440 0.15 31.02 26.07
N ALA A 441 0.02 31.87 25.05
CA ALA A 441 0.63 33.20 24.95
C ALA A 441 0.27 34.24 26.05
N ASP A 442 -0.54 33.90 27.05
CA ASP A 442 -1.20 34.85 27.96
C ASP A 442 -0.61 34.98 29.38
N SER A 443 0.56 34.41 29.70
CA SER A 443 1.06 34.50 31.09
C SER A 443 2.56 34.78 31.22
N ALA A 444 2.90 35.80 32.03
CA ALA A 444 4.18 36.51 32.00
C ALA A 444 5.33 35.95 32.87
N VAL A 445 5.24 34.73 33.41
CA VAL A 445 6.31 34.11 34.24
C VAL A 445 6.23 32.58 34.18
N PHE A 446 6.84 31.85 33.22
CA PHE A 446 6.61 30.38 33.16
C PHE A 446 7.79 29.48 32.80
N ASP A 447 7.88 28.39 33.57
CA ASP A 447 8.79 27.25 33.51
C ASP A 447 8.10 26.09 32.76
N ALA A 448 8.82 25.44 31.84
CA ALA A 448 8.43 24.21 31.13
C ALA A 448 7.85 23.11 32.05
N ALA A 449 8.23 23.12 33.34
CA ALA A 449 7.68 22.22 34.34
C ALA A 449 6.20 22.44 34.67
N GLN A 450 5.71 23.66 34.50
CA GLN A 450 4.38 24.07 34.91
C GLN A 450 3.31 23.75 33.84
N ALA A 451 3.62 23.91 32.54
CA ALA A 451 2.71 23.57 31.45
C ALA A 451 2.37 22.07 31.39
N CYS A 452 3.37 21.20 31.56
CA CYS A 452 3.10 19.76 31.68
C CYS A 452 2.39 19.43 33.01
N SER A 453 2.64 20.12 34.13
CA SER A 453 1.96 19.82 35.40
C SER A 453 0.43 19.98 35.34
N ALA A 454 -0.08 20.93 34.55
CA ALA A 454 -1.52 21.12 34.34
C ALA A 454 -2.18 19.97 33.55
N THR A 455 -1.41 19.32 32.66
CA THR A 455 -1.87 18.15 31.88
C THR A 455 -1.65 16.83 32.64
N CYS A 456 -0.59 16.76 33.46
CA CYS A 456 -0.05 15.51 33.98
C CYS A 456 -0.28 15.30 35.49
N GLY A 457 -0.75 16.30 36.24
CA GLY A 457 -1.10 16.18 37.68
C GLY A 457 0.04 15.90 38.67
N GLY A 458 1.20 15.39 38.24
CA GLY A 458 2.26 14.88 39.13
C GLY A 458 3.71 15.02 38.64
N GLY A 459 3.96 15.51 37.43
CA GLY A 459 5.31 15.82 36.93
C GLY A 459 5.50 15.52 35.44
N HIS A 460 6.71 15.73 34.91
CA HIS A 460 7.03 15.53 33.49
C HIS A 460 8.46 15.03 33.27
N SER A 461 8.68 14.38 32.12
CA SER A 461 10.01 14.06 31.57
C SER A 461 10.21 14.89 30.31
N LYS A 462 11.28 15.67 30.22
CA LYS A 462 11.67 16.32 28.96
C LYS A 462 12.08 15.24 27.96
N LEU A 463 11.58 15.33 26.74
CA LEU A 463 12.05 14.50 25.64
C LEU A 463 13.19 15.24 24.93
N ASN A 464 14.23 14.51 24.52
CA ASN A 464 15.32 15.09 23.73
C ASN A 464 14.91 15.18 22.25
N VAL A 465 13.90 15.98 21.96
CA VAL A 465 13.44 16.35 20.61
C VAL A 465 13.70 17.84 20.40
N ALA A 466 13.92 18.26 19.15
CA ALA A 466 13.96 19.68 18.82
C ALA A 466 12.58 20.30 19.10
N GLY A 467 12.51 21.25 20.05
CA GLY A 467 11.27 21.88 20.48
C GLY A 467 10.93 21.66 21.95
N GLU A 468 9.88 22.34 22.40
CA GLU A 468 9.40 22.36 23.79
C GLU A 468 8.38 21.22 24.02
N VAL A 469 8.83 19.96 23.92
CA VAL A 469 7.99 18.75 24.06
C VAL A 469 8.39 17.93 25.28
N GLY A 470 7.40 17.57 26.10
CA GLY A 470 7.56 16.66 27.24
C GLY A 470 6.63 15.45 27.17
N ALA A 471 6.76 14.56 28.14
CA ALA A 471 5.80 13.48 28.40
C ALA A 471 5.42 13.45 29.89
N CYS A 472 4.17 13.12 30.19
CA CYS A 472 3.66 13.10 31.57
C CYS A 472 4.37 12.07 32.45
N LYS A 473 4.77 12.45 33.68
CA LYS A 473 5.07 11.49 34.75
C LYS A 473 3.77 11.15 35.49
N ILE A 474 3.71 9.97 36.09
CA ILE A 474 2.65 9.59 37.04
C ILE A 474 3.16 10.03 38.40
#